data_AF-A0A9E5P4V4-F1
#
_entry.id   AF-A0A9E5P4V4-F1
#
_cell.length_a   1.000
_cell.length_b   1.000
_cell.length_c   1.000
_cell.angle_alpha   90.00
_cell.angle_beta   90.00
_cell.angle_gamma   90.00
#
_symmetry.space_group_name_H-M   'P 1'
#
loop_
_entity.id
_entity.type
_entity.pdbx_description
1 polymer ?
#
loop_
_entity_poly.entity_id
_entity_poly.type
_entity_poly.pdbx_seq_one_letter_code
_entity_poly.pdbx_strand_id
1 'polypeptide(L)' 'MTICELFRSIQGETTRAGRRCAFVRAAGCNLACSWCDTPYARNAEGERASVPELCR' A
#
# COMPACT_ATOMS: atom_id res chain seq x y z
N MET A 1 0.65 11.93 3.41
CA MET A 1 1.50 10.72 3.42
C MET A 1 2.09 10.51 2.04
N THR A 2 3.14 9.71 1.91
CA THR A 2 3.75 9.38 0.62
C THR A 2 3.26 8.01 0.18
N ILE A 3 2.71 7.91 -1.04
CA ILE A 3 2.07 6.71 -1.58
C ILE A 3 2.97 6.09 -2.64
N CYS A 4 3.28 4.80 -2.48
CA CYS A 4 4.01 4.01 -3.45
C CYS A 4 3.10 3.56 -4.59
N GLU A 5 1.91 3.04 -4.27
CA GLU A 5 0.96 2.49 -5.24
C GLU A 5 -0.48 2.65 -4.76
N LEU A 6 -1.39 2.91 -5.71
CA LEU A 6 -2.84 2.91 -5.50
C LEU A 6 -3.49 2.02 -6.55
N PHE A 7 -4.25 1.01 -6.12
CA PHE A 7 -4.94 0.09 -7.05
C PHE A 7 -6.21 -0.48 -6.45
N ARG A 8 -7.08 -1.00 -7.31
CA ARG A 8 -8.33 -1.67 -6.93
C ARG A 8 -8.21 -3.16 -7.23
N SER A 9 -8.52 -4.00 -6.24
CA SER A 9 -8.45 -5.46 -6.37
C SER A 9 -9.38 -6.15 -5.39
N ILE A 10 -9.23 -7.47 -5.25
CA ILE A 10 -9.86 -8.30 -4.22
C ILE A 10 -8.87 -8.51 -3.08
N GLN A 11 -9.31 -8.36 -1.83
CA GLN A 11 -8.51 -8.69 -0.66
C GLN A 11 -8.17 -10.18 -0.65
N GLY A 12 -6.88 -10.51 -0.57
CA GLY A 12 -6.38 -11.88 -0.61
C GLY A 12 -6.31 -12.56 0.76
N GLU A 13 -6.35 -11.77 1.85
CA GLU A 13 -5.96 -12.26 3.17
C GLU A 13 -7.01 -12.06 4.27
N THR A 14 -6.92 -12.92 5.28
CA THR A 14 -7.63 -12.86 6.57
C THR A 14 -9.17 -12.78 6.46
N THR A 15 -9.84 -12.24 7.49
CA THR A 15 -11.30 -12.17 7.65
C THR A 15 -12.04 -11.51 6.49
N ARG A 16 -11.35 -10.69 5.68
CA ARG A 16 -11.95 -9.95 4.57
C ARG A 16 -11.51 -10.47 3.20
N ALA A 17 -10.83 -11.62 3.15
CA ALA A 17 -10.48 -12.27 1.88
C ALA A 17 -11.73 -12.41 0.98
N GLY A 18 -11.57 -12.15 -0.31
CA GLY A 18 -12.65 -12.18 -1.31
C GLY A 18 -13.43 -10.87 -1.48
N ARG A 19 -13.20 -9.85 -0.64
CA ARG A 19 -13.90 -8.55 -0.77
C ARG A 19 -13.20 -7.62 -1.76
N ARG A 20 -13.99 -6.87 -2.56
CA ARG A 20 -13.49 -5.76 -3.37
C ARG A 20 -12.96 -4.65 -2.47
N CYS A 21 -11.74 -4.16 -2.72
CA CYS A 21 -11.07 -3.15 -1.93
C CYS A 21 -10.23 -2.23 -2.81
N ALA A 22 -10.11 -0.97 -2.39
CA ALA A 22 -9.00 -0.11 -2.82
C ALA A 22 -7.82 -0.34 -1.87
N PHE A 23 -6.62 -0.50 -2.44
CA PHE A 23 -5.37 -0.67 -1.71
C PHE A 23 -4.54 0.59 -1.83
N VAL A 24 -4.16 1.12 -0.68
CA VAL A 24 -3.26 2.27 -0.56
C VAL A 24 -1.95 1.75 0.00
N ARG A 25 -0.91 1.61 -0.83
CA ARG A 25 0.42 1.20 -0.39
C ARG A 25 1.26 2.44 -0.09
N ALA A 26 1.60 2.66 1.18
CA ALA A 26 2.49 3.74 1.57
C ALA A 26 3.94 3.46 1.14
N ALA A 27 4.69 4.53 0.87
CA ALA A 27 6.13 4.46 0.66
C ALA A 27 6.87 4.59 2.01
N GLY A 28 7.95 3.84 2.17
CA GLY A 28 8.77 3.85 3.39
C GLY A 28 8.47 2.69 4.34
N CYS A 29 9.52 2.11 4.93
CA CYS A 29 9.42 1.20 6.07
C CYS A 29 10.70 1.31 6.92
N ASN A 30 10.56 1.33 8.24
CA ASN A 30 11.69 1.40 9.18
C ASN A 30 12.37 0.03 9.42
N LEU A 31 11.91 -1.03 8.77
CA LEU A 31 12.43 -2.39 8.92
C LEU A 31 13.07 -2.89 7.63
N ALA A 32 14.08 -3.75 7.78
CA ALA A 32 14.83 -4.37 6.70
C ALA A 32 14.64 -5.89 6.58
N CYS A 33 13.40 -6.37 6.74
CA CYS A 33 13.08 -7.81 6.73
C CYS A 33 13.54 -8.49 5.42
N SER A 34 14.14 -9.67 5.54
CA SER A 34 14.61 -10.49 4.40
C SER A 34 13.48 -11.25 3.69
N TRP A 35 12.36 -11.48 4.38
CA TRP A 35 11.15 -12.16 3.88
C TRP A 35 10.07 -11.19 3.40
N CYS A 36 10.42 -9.92 3.13
CA CYS A 36 9.46 -8.96 2.60
C CYS A 36 9.17 -9.28 1.13
N ASP A 37 7.89 -9.51 0.81
CA ASP A 37 7.40 -9.76 -0.56
C ASP A 37 7.31 -8.48 -1.41
N THR A 38 7.30 -7.32 -0.77
CA THR A 38 7.17 -6.00 -1.41
C THR A 38 8.35 -5.07 -1.07
N PRO A 39 9.61 -5.47 -1.31
CA PRO A 39 10.78 -4.72 -0.85
C PRO A 39 10.93 -3.35 -1.55
N TYR A 40 10.40 -3.21 -2.77
CA TYR A 40 10.49 -1.96 -3.54
C TYR A 40 9.78 -0.78 -2.86
N ALA A 41 8.71 -1.04 -2.09
CA ALA A 41 7.97 0.01 -1.40
C ALA A 41 8.76 0.66 -0.24
N ARG A 42 9.80 -0.02 0.27
CA ARG A 42 10.63 0.46 1.39
C ARG A 42 11.34 1.77 1.08
N ASN A 43 11.86 1.91 -0.15
CA ASN A 43 12.65 3.05 -0.59
C ASN A 43 11.99 3.79 -1.76
N ALA A 44 10.69 3.56 -1.99
CA ALA A 44 9.97 4.24 -3.05
C ALA A 44 9.94 5.75 -2.77
N GLU A 45 10.18 6.56 -3.80
CA GLU A 45 10.02 8.02 -3.69
C GLU A 45 8.54 8.39 -3.47
N GLY A 46 7.65 7.69 -4.18
CA GLY A 46 6.19 7.81 -4.08
C GLY A 46 5.65 9.22 -4.33
N GLU A 47 4.34 9.38 -4.16
CA GLU A 47 3.64 10.65 -4.36
C GLU A 47 2.98 11.15 -3.07
N ARG A 48 3.03 12.46 -2.81
CA ARG A 48 2.37 13.03 -1.65
C ARG A 48 0.85 13.09 -1.87
N ALA A 49 0.09 12.49 -0.96
CA ALA A 49 -1.37 12.53 -0.95
C ALA A 49 -1.94 12.75 0.46
N SER A 50 -3.11 13.37 0.52
CA SER A 50 -3.95 13.52 1.70
C SER A 50 -5.11 12.50 1.70
N VAL A 51 -5.68 12.22 2.87
CA VAL A 51 -6.82 11.29 2.97
C VAL A 51 -8.02 11.75 2.14
N PRO A 52 -8.42 13.04 2.15
CA PRO A 52 -9.50 13.51 1.29
C PRO A 52 -9.26 13.29 -0.21
N GLU A 53 -8.00 13.34 -0.66
CA GLU A 53 -7.64 13.04 -2.05
C GLU A 53 -7.80 11.57 -2.40
N LEU A 54 -7.49 10.67 -1.46
CA LEU A 54 -7.59 9.22 -1.64
C LEU A 54 -9.03 8.70 -1.60
N CYS A 55 -9.94 9.44 -0.98
CA CYS A 55 -11.35 9.07 -0.83
C CYS A 55 -12.27 9.60 -1.95
N ARG A 56 -11.71 10.23 -2.99
CA ARG A 56 -12.47 10.62 -4.19
C ARG A 56 -12.75 9.41 -5.07
#